data_AF-Q6KCQ9-F1
#
_entry.id   AF-Q6KCQ9-F1
#
_cell.length_a   1.000
_cell.length_b   1.000
_cell.length_c   1.000
_cell.angle_alpha   90.00
_cell.angle_beta   90.00
_cell.angle_gamma   90.00
#
_symmetry.space_group_name_H-M   'P 1'
#
loop_
_entity.id
_entity.type
_entity.pdbx_description
1 polymer ?
#
loop_
_entity_poly.entity_id
_entity_poly.type
_entity_poly.pdbx_seq_one_letter_code
_entity_poly.pdbx_strand_id
1 'polypeptide(L)'
;IKDMIHISHGPVGCGQYSWAARRNYYIGTTGVDTFVTMQFTSDFQEKDIVFGGDKKLAKIMDEIMELFPLNHGVTVQSECPIGLIGDDIEAVSKQKSKEYGGKTIVPVRCEGFRGVSQSLGHHIANDAVRDWVFDKMEGKPARIELTPYDVAIIGDYNIGGDAWSSRILLEEMGLRVIAQWSGDGSIAELEATPKAKLNVLHCYRSMNYISRHMEEKYGVPWVEYNFFGPSKIAESLRTIASHFDDRIKENAEKVIAKYRALSDAVIEKYRPRLHGRKVMLFVGGLRPRHVIGAYEDLGMEVVGTGYEFGHNDDYQRTTHYVKDGTLIYDDVTGYEFEKFVEKIQPDLVGSGIKEKYVFQKM
;
A
#
# COMPACT_ATOMS: atom_id res chain seq x y z
N ILE A 1 -0.13 9.13 -3.03
CA ILE A 1 -1.19 10.10 -2.66
C ILE A 1 -1.23 11.08 -3.81
N LYS A 2 -2.38 11.21 -4.49
CA LYS A 2 -2.36 11.70 -5.87
C LYS A 2 -2.19 13.20 -6.02
N ASP A 3 -2.72 13.98 -5.09
CA ASP A 3 -2.75 15.45 -5.09
C ASP A 3 -1.60 16.10 -4.32
N MET A 4 -0.62 15.30 -3.89
CA MET A 4 0.62 15.76 -3.28
C MET A 4 1.79 15.61 -4.23
N ILE A 5 2.79 16.48 -4.10
CA ILE A 5 4.08 16.34 -4.78
C ILE A 5 5.06 15.60 -3.86
N HIS A 6 5.74 14.61 -4.41
CA HIS A 6 6.70 13.78 -3.67
C HIS A 6 8.11 14.00 -4.21
N ILE A 7 8.95 14.71 -3.45
CA ILE A 7 10.33 15.00 -3.82
C ILE A 7 11.20 13.81 -3.43
N SER A 8 11.83 13.15 -4.41
CA SER A 8 12.95 12.23 -4.18
C SER A 8 14.19 13.06 -3.90
N HIS A 9 14.49 13.26 -2.62
CA HIS A 9 15.51 14.20 -2.16
C HIS A 9 16.86 13.50 -2.04
N GLY A 10 17.69 13.68 -3.06
CA GLY A 10 19.00 13.09 -3.21
C GLY A 10 19.48 13.18 -4.65
N PRO A 11 20.42 12.32 -5.07
CA PRO A 11 20.84 12.16 -6.46
C PRO A 11 19.70 11.69 -7.37
N VAL A 12 19.90 11.73 -8.69
CA VAL A 12 18.83 11.42 -9.66
C VAL A 12 18.30 9.98 -9.64
N GLY A 13 19.09 9.02 -9.11
CA GLY A 13 18.89 7.59 -9.32
C GLY A 13 17.58 7.04 -8.77
N CYS A 14 17.31 7.20 -7.47
CA CYS A 14 16.19 6.50 -6.80
C CYS A 14 14.83 6.91 -7.39
N GLY A 15 14.63 8.22 -7.56
CA GLY A 15 13.44 8.76 -8.22
C GLY A 15 13.29 8.25 -9.66
N GLN A 16 14.38 8.17 -10.44
CA GLN A 16 14.33 7.73 -11.82
C GLN A 16 13.93 6.25 -11.97
N TYR A 17 14.51 5.35 -11.16
CA TYR A 17 14.19 3.91 -11.25
C TYR A 17 12.82 3.56 -10.70
N SER A 18 12.28 4.35 -9.78
CA SER A 18 10.94 4.17 -9.21
C SER A 18 9.84 4.87 -9.99
N TRP A 19 10.19 5.77 -10.93
CA TRP A 19 9.25 6.57 -11.70
C TRP A 19 8.27 5.70 -12.50
N ALA A 20 7.01 5.71 -12.09
CA ALA A 20 5.91 4.95 -12.70
C ALA A 20 6.14 3.42 -12.78
N ALA A 21 7.14 2.88 -12.07
CA ALA A 21 7.44 1.45 -12.07
C ALA A 21 6.36 0.63 -11.34
N ARG A 22 5.62 1.27 -10.42
CA ARG A 22 4.52 0.67 -9.67
C ARG A 22 3.18 1.18 -10.18
N ARG A 23 2.29 0.24 -10.52
CA ARG A 23 0.98 0.52 -11.14
C ARG A 23 -0.12 0.95 -10.16
N ASN A 24 0.20 1.82 -9.19
CA ASN A 24 -0.81 2.38 -8.28
C ASN A 24 -1.68 3.40 -9.01
N TYR A 25 -2.82 2.93 -9.54
CA TYR A 25 -3.72 3.73 -10.37
C TYR A 25 -4.37 4.86 -9.58
N TYR A 26 -4.70 5.94 -10.29
CA TYR A 26 -5.37 7.12 -9.78
C TYR A 26 -6.16 7.81 -10.89
N ILE A 27 -7.11 8.65 -10.50
CA ILE A 27 -7.84 9.56 -11.41
C ILE A 27 -7.41 11.00 -11.14
N GLY A 28 -7.09 11.74 -12.20
CA GLY A 28 -6.73 13.16 -12.15
C GLY A 28 -6.03 13.62 -13.44
N THR A 29 -5.70 14.91 -13.50
CA THR A 29 -4.95 15.53 -14.58
C THR A 29 -3.49 15.67 -14.17
N THR A 30 -2.66 14.74 -14.65
CA THR A 30 -1.25 14.67 -14.25
C THR A 30 -0.48 15.93 -14.62
N GLY A 31 0.27 16.50 -13.68
CA GLY A 31 1.01 17.76 -13.82
C GLY A 31 0.19 19.01 -13.55
N VAL A 32 -1.11 18.86 -13.26
CA VAL A 32 -2.01 19.95 -12.91
C VAL A 32 -2.50 19.79 -11.47
N ASP A 33 -3.38 18.82 -11.21
CA ASP A 33 -3.97 18.56 -9.89
C ASP A 33 -3.48 17.25 -9.26
N THR A 34 -2.76 16.42 -10.03
CA THR A 34 -2.23 15.13 -9.60
C THR A 34 -0.83 14.88 -10.14
N PHE A 35 -0.02 14.09 -9.42
CA PHE A 35 1.43 14.08 -9.64
C PHE A 35 2.09 12.69 -9.57
N VAL A 36 1.30 11.63 -9.42
CA VAL A 36 1.79 10.27 -9.11
C VAL A 36 2.79 9.71 -10.13
N THR A 37 2.58 10.00 -11.43
CA THR A 37 3.46 9.52 -12.52
C THR A 37 4.43 10.58 -13.00
N MET A 38 4.82 11.50 -12.11
CA MET A 38 5.92 12.45 -12.34
C MET A 38 7.07 12.15 -11.38
N GLN A 39 8.27 12.56 -11.79
CA GLN A 39 9.45 12.50 -10.93
C GLN A 39 9.84 13.93 -10.56
N PHE A 40 9.83 14.19 -9.26
CA PHE A 40 10.37 15.41 -8.67
C PHE A 40 11.60 15.01 -7.87
N THR A 41 12.73 15.65 -8.14
CA THR A 41 13.98 15.36 -7.44
C THR A 41 14.75 16.63 -7.20
N SER A 42 15.58 16.60 -6.17
CA SER A 42 16.59 17.63 -5.96
C SER A 42 17.84 17.44 -6.79
N ASP A 43 18.02 16.30 -7.47
CA ASP A 43 19.17 15.99 -8.34
C ASP A 43 20.51 16.46 -7.73
N PHE A 44 20.88 15.88 -6.59
CA PHE A 44 22.10 16.23 -5.87
C PHE A 44 23.32 16.11 -6.77
N GLN A 45 24.09 17.19 -6.79
CA GLN A 45 25.41 17.27 -7.38
C GLN A 45 26.46 17.21 -6.27
N GLU A 46 27.73 17.08 -6.63
CA GLU A 46 28.85 17.02 -5.67
C GLU A 46 28.82 18.18 -4.66
N LYS A 47 28.51 19.40 -5.13
CA LYS A 47 28.40 20.57 -4.23
C LYS A 47 27.32 20.43 -3.16
N ASP A 48 26.24 19.71 -3.46
CA ASP A 48 25.12 19.51 -2.53
C ASP A 48 25.52 18.45 -1.48
N ILE A 49 26.36 17.49 -1.84
CA ILE A 49 26.99 16.54 -0.91
C ILE A 49 27.98 17.26 0.02
N VAL A 50 28.83 18.12 -0.54
CA VAL A 50 29.90 18.81 0.21
C VAL A 50 29.35 19.89 1.16
N PHE A 51 28.31 20.62 0.74
CA PHE A 51 27.82 21.80 1.45
C PHE A 51 26.41 21.66 2.04
N GLY A 52 25.78 20.50 1.89
CA GLY A 52 24.41 20.25 2.33
C GLY A 52 23.35 20.71 1.31
N GLY A 53 22.19 20.07 1.37
CA GLY A 53 21.07 20.25 0.44
C GLY A 53 19.95 21.15 0.93
N ASP A 54 19.91 21.54 2.22
CA ASP A 54 18.78 22.26 2.83
C ASP A 54 18.39 23.55 2.09
N LYS A 55 19.37 24.35 1.66
CA LYS A 55 19.12 25.57 0.89
C LYS A 55 18.53 25.27 -0.49
N LYS A 56 19.01 24.20 -1.13
CA LYS A 56 18.49 23.75 -2.43
C LYS A 56 17.06 23.23 -2.27
N LEU A 57 16.79 22.45 -1.23
CA LEU A 57 15.45 21.96 -0.90
C LEU A 57 14.46 23.10 -0.69
N ALA A 58 14.84 24.13 0.09
CA ALA A 58 14.01 25.30 0.30
C ALA A 58 13.67 25.99 -1.03
N LYS A 59 14.64 26.17 -1.93
CA LYS A 59 14.42 26.78 -3.25
C LYS A 59 13.52 25.93 -4.15
N ILE A 60 13.71 24.61 -4.15
CA ILE A 60 12.87 23.66 -4.90
C ILE A 60 11.41 23.72 -4.43
N MET A 61 11.18 23.83 -3.11
CA MET A 61 9.82 24.00 -2.59
C MET A 61 9.16 25.28 -3.13
N ASP A 62 9.92 26.38 -3.23
CA ASP A 62 9.40 27.63 -3.78
C ASP A 62 9.02 27.48 -5.26
N GLU A 63 9.88 26.82 -6.05
CA GLU A 63 9.62 26.52 -7.45
C GLU A 63 8.41 25.58 -7.62
N ILE A 64 8.24 24.59 -6.74
CA ILE A 64 7.07 23.70 -6.75
C ILE A 64 5.78 24.48 -6.49
N MET A 65 5.79 25.42 -5.53
CA MET A 65 4.60 26.22 -5.23
C MET A 65 4.22 27.16 -6.37
N GLU A 66 5.21 27.66 -7.12
CA GLU A 66 4.99 28.50 -8.29
C GLU A 66 4.51 27.71 -9.51
N LEU A 67 5.20 26.61 -9.85
CA LEU A 67 4.96 25.85 -11.08
C LEU A 67 3.77 24.90 -10.99
N PHE A 68 3.43 24.43 -9.78
CA PHE A 68 2.35 23.46 -9.55
C PHE A 68 1.38 23.97 -8.47
N PRO A 69 0.70 25.10 -8.68
CA PRO A 69 -0.03 25.81 -7.62
C PRO A 69 -1.19 25.01 -7.01
N LEU A 70 -1.73 24.02 -7.75
CA LEU A 70 -2.83 23.17 -7.29
C LEU A 70 -2.39 21.98 -6.43
N ASN A 71 -1.10 21.81 -6.15
CA ASN A 71 -0.67 20.78 -5.21
C ASN A 71 -1.28 21.01 -3.81
N HIS A 72 -1.73 19.96 -3.14
CA HIS A 72 -2.34 20.05 -1.81
C HIS A 72 -1.35 19.77 -0.67
N GLY A 73 -0.10 19.44 -1.00
CA GLY A 73 0.97 19.25 -0.05
C GLY A 73 2.22 18.69 -0.70
N VAL A 74 3.30 18.67 0.06
CA VAL A 74 4.62 18.20 -0.38
C VAL A 74 5.15 17.18 0.61
N THR A 75 5.78 16.12 0.12
CA THR A 75 6.59 15.22 0.96
C THR A 75 8.04 15.25 0.51
N VAL A 76 8.98 15.22 1.45
CA VAL A 76 10.42 15.12 1.19
C VAL A 76 10.87 13.70 1.53
N GLN A 77 11.07 12.88 0.50
CA GLN A 77 11.49 11.49 0.64
C GLN A 77 13.02 11.45 0.63
N SER A 78 13.63 11.22 1.80
CA SER A 78 15.09 11.24 1.94
C SER A 78 15.72 10.03 1.25
N GLU A 79 16.66 10.29 0.34
CA GLU A 79 17.57 9.25 -0.16
C GLU A 79 18.80 9.11 0.75
N CYS A 80 19.67 8.13 0.47
CA CYS A 80 20.80 7.79 1.33
C CYS A 80 21.67 8.98 1.77
N PRO A 81 22.07 9.94 0.91
CA PRO A 81 23.01 10.98 1.33
C PRO A 81 22.47 11.92 2.40
N ILE A 82 21.15 12.15 2.46
CA ILE A 82 20.53 13.17 3.33
C ILE A 82 20.86 12.92 4.79
N GLY A 83 20.69 11.67 5.25
CA GLY A 83 21.00 11.28 6.63
C GLY A 83 22.50 11.20 6.91
N LEU A 84 23.33 10.96 5.89
CA LEU A 84 24.78 10.82 6.05
C LEU A 84 25.48 12.19 6.19
N ILE A 85 25.00 13.20 5.47
CA ILE A 85 25.58 14.55 5.50
C ILE A 85 24.96 15.45 6.57
N GLY A 86 23.86 15.00 7.20
CA GLY A 86 23.25 15.69 8.34
C GLY A 86 22.34 16.86 7.95
N ASP A 87 21.75 16.86 6.75
CA ASP A 87 20.73 17.82 6.34
C ASP A 87 19.52 17.78 7.30
N ASP A 88 18.91 18.93 7.62
CA ASP A 88 17.77 19.09 8.53
C ASP A 88 16.48 19.40 7.76
N ILE A 89 15.96 18.37 7.09
CA ILE A 89 14.73 18.49 6.28
C ILE A 89 13.49 18.79 7.13
N GLU A 90 13.50 18.48 8.43
CA GLU A 90 12.42 18.81 9.36
C GLU A 90 12.36 20.32 9.61
N ALA A 91 13.50 20.96 9.82
CA ALA A 91 13.59 22.42 9.95
C ALA A 91 13.12 23.11 8.68
N VAL A 92 13.60 22.68 7.51
CA VAL A 92 13.18 23.22 6.21
C VAL A 92 11.67 23.06 6.00
N SER A 93 11.14 21.86 6.28
CA SER A 93 9.70 21.58 6.12
C SER A 93 8.83 22.45 7.03
N LYS A 94 9.22 22.65 8.30
CA LYS A 94 8.50 23.53 9.23
C LYS A 94 8.54 24.98 8.77
N GLN A 95 9.72 25.46 8.36
CA GLN A 95 9.90 26.83 7.88
C GLN A 95 9.02 27.09 6.65
N LYS A 96 9.11 26.25 5.62
CA LYS A 96 8.35 26.41 4.38
C LYS A 96 6.85 26.19 4.59
N SER A 97 6.46 25.27 5.47
CA SER A 97 5.04 25.12 5.85
C SER A 97 4.49 26.42 6.43
N LYS A 98 5.24 27.09 7.32
CA LYS A 98 4.83 28.39 7.89
C LYS A 98 4.79 29.51 6.84
N GLU A 99 5.78 29.56 5.95
CA GLU A 99 5.86 30.55 4.87
C GLU A 99 4.66 30.45 3.91
N TYR A 100 4.25 29.23 3.57
CA TYR A 100 3.10 28.95 2.70
C TYR A 100 1.79 28.76 3.45
N GLY A 101 1.55 29.55 4.51
CA GLY A 101 0.24 29.62 5.16
C GLY A 101 -0.22 28.33 5.84
N GLY A 102 0.72 27.50 6.31
CA GLY A 102 0.44 26.22 6.97
C GLY A 102 0.31 25.03 6.02
N LYS A 103 0.72 25.16 4.74
CA LYS A 103 0.68 24.07 3.76
C LYS A 103 1.35 22.81 4.31
N THR A 104 0.75 21.65 4.06
CA THR A 104 1.26 20.36 4.58
C THR A 104 2.54 19.99 3.86
N ILE A 105 3.67 20.07 4.57
CA ILE A 105 4.99 19.64 4.11
C ILE A 105 5.49 18.58 5.08
N VAL A 106 5.75 17.37 4.57
CA VAL A 106 6.06 16.17 5.36
C VAL A 106 7.51 15.72 5.09
N PRO A 107 8.44 15.91 6.02
CA PRO A 107 9.76 15.29 5.94
C PRO A 107 9.66 13.79 6.25
N VAL A 108 10.27 12.96 5.41
CA VAL A 108 10.29 11.50 5.57
C VAL A 108 11.73 11.03 5.56
N ARG A 109 12.21 10.54 6.72
CA ARG A 109 13.56 9.98 6.91
C ARG A 109 13.61 8.51 6.47
N CYS A 110 13.37 8.28 5.18
CA CYS A 110 13.32 6.96 4.56
C CYS A 110 14.61 6.61 3.81
N GLU A 111 15.77 7.09 4.28
CA GLU A 111 17.07 6.82 3.68
C GLU A 111 17.29 5.30 3.54
N GLY A 112 17.73 4.85 2.36
CA GLY A 112 17.76 3.42 2.00
C GLY A 112 18.71 2.55 2.83
N PHE A 113 19.60 3.14 3.63
CA PHE A 113 20.46 2.41 4.57
C PHE A 113 19.76 2.07 5.89
N ARG A 114 18.56 2.61 6.15
CA ARG A 114 17.82 2.36 7.39
C ARG A 114 17.08 1.03 7.33
N GLY A 115 17.23 0.24 8.39
CA GLY A 115 16.58 -1.07 8.49
C GLY A 115 17.25 -2.08 7.57
N VAL A 116 16.48 -3.07 7.14
CA VAL A 116 17.00 -4.21 6.35
C VAL A 116 16.19 -4.45 5.06
N SER A 117 15.07 -3.75 4.87
CA SER A 117 14.17 -3.93 3.72
C SER A 117 13.15 -2.79 3.64
N GLN A 118 12.25 -2.89 2.66
CA GLN A 118 11.09 -2.01 2.47
C GLN A 118 10.20 -1.91 3.72
N SER A 119 10.25 -2.91 4.62
CA SER A 119 9.40 -2.97 5.82
C SER A 119 9.60 -1.77 6.75
N LEU A 120 10.84 -1.35 7.01
CA LEU A 120 11.08 -0.18 7.86
C LEU A 120 10.62 1.12 7.17
N GLY A 121 10.76 1.20 5.85
CA GLY A 121 10.20 2.31 5.07
C GLY A 121 8.69 2.45 5.24
N HIS A 122 7.95 1.34 5.33
CA HIS A 122 6.52 1.39 5.68
C HIS A 122 6.30 2.03 7.05
N HIS A 123 7.01 1.57 8.09
CA HIS A 123 6.85 2.10 9.45
C HIS A 123 7.16 3.60 9.50
N ILE A 124 8.29 4.02 8.92
CA ILE A 124 8.68 5.44 8.84
C ILE A 124 7.61 6.28 8.14
N ALA A 125 7.05 5.78 7.03
CA ALA A 125 6.01 6.50 6.31
C ALA A 125 4.70 6.60 7.12
N ASN A 126 4.34 5.58 7.89
CA ASN A 126 3.17 5.62 8.79
C ASN A 126 3.38 6.67 9.89
N ASP A 127 4.57 6.69 10.50
CA ASP A 127 4.94 7.66 11.53
C ASP A 127 4.96 9.09 10.98
N ALA A 128 5.46 9.30 9.77
CA ALA A 128 5.42 10.60 9.12
C ALA A 128 3.98 11.10 8.89
N VAL A 129 3.05 10.21 8.53
CA VAL A 129 1.63 10.58 8.41
C VAL A 129 1.02 10.90 9.77
N ARG A 130 1.31 10.10 10.81
CA ARG A 130 0.89 10.39 12.20
C ARG A 130 1.31 11.80 12.61
N ASP A 131 2.61 12.09 12.51
CA ASP A 131 3.20 13.29 13.10
C ASP A 131 2.92 14.57 12.28
N TRP A 132 2.79 14.46 10.96
CA TRP A 132 2.74 15.64 10.08
C TRP A 132 1.40 15.87 9.39
N VAL A 133 0.52 14.87 9.39
CA VAL A 133 -0.85 14.98 8.84
C VAL A 133 -1.85 14.93 9.98
N PHE A 134 -1.86 13.86 10.78
CA PHE A 134 -2.89 13.67 11.81
C PHE A 134 -2.80 14.67 12.96
N ASP A 135 -1.60 14.92 13.48
CA ASP A 135 -1.43 15.90 14.57
C ASP A 135 -1.84 17.32 14.14
N LYS A 136 -1.70 17.67 12.85
CA LYS A 136 -2.20 18.95 12.31
C LYS A 136 -3.72 19.01 12.18
N MET A 137 -4.40 17.87 12.24
CA MET A 137 -5.86 17.76 12.19
C MET A 137 -6.50 17.66 13.57
N GLU A 138 -5.70 17.58 14.63
CA GLU A 138 -6.19 17.53 16.00
C GLU A 138 -7.02 18.79 16.33
N GLY A 139 -8.18 18.58 16.97
CA GLY A 139 -9.14 19.64 17.30
C GLY A 139 -9.91 20.22 16.11
N LYS A 140 -9.60 19.86 14.85
CA LYS A 140 -10.35 20.34 13.69
C LYS A 140 -11.63 19.52 13.47
N PRO A 141 -12.75 20.17 13.11
CA PRO A 141 -13.98 19.46 12.76
C PRO A 141 -13.78 18.64 11.49
N ALA A 142 -14.57 17.57 11.36
CA ALA A 142 -14.61 16.80 10.12
C ALA A 142 -15.07 17.73 8.99
N ARG A 143 -14.37 17.69 7.85
CA ARG A 143 -14.77 18.43 6.63
C ARG A 143 -15.89 17.72 5.85
N ILE A 144 -16.33 16.57 6.34
CA ILE A 144 -17.39 15.75 5.76
C ILE A 144 -18.46 15.50 6.82
N GLU A 145 -19.72 15.44 6.41
CA GLU A 145 -20.82 14.98 7.26
C GLU A 145 -20.62 13.49 7.53
N LEU A 146 -20.54 13.09 8.80
CA LEU A 146 -20.23 11.72 9.20
C LEU A 146 -21.48 10.84 9.26
N THR A 147 -21.30 9.54 9.01
CA THR A 147 -22.36 8.53 9.15
C THR A 147 -21.92 7.36 10.01
N PRO A 148 -22.85 6.53 10.52
CA PRO A 148 -22.52 5.28 11.20
C PRO A 148 -21.84 4.24 10.30
N TYR A 149 -21.80 4.44 8.97
CA TYR A 149 -21.33 3.45 8.00
C TYR A 149 -20.01 3.87 7.31
N ASP A 150 -19.32 4.85 7.88
CA ASP A 150 -18.07 5.38 7.33
C ASP A 150 -16.92 4.40 7.56
N VAL A 151 -16.25 3.98 6.50
CA VAL A 151 -15.07 3.11 6.58
C VAL A 151 -13.90 3.67 5.78
N ALA A 152 -12.68 3.25 6.12
CA ALA A 152 -11.50 3.53 5.31
C ALA A 152 -10.85 2.22 4.88
N ILE A 153 -10.49 2.12 3.60
CA ILE A 153 -9.68 1.02 3.08
C ILE A 153 -8.23 1.32 3.42
N ILE A 154 -7.63 0.48 4.26
CA ILE A 154 -6.26 0.65 4.73
C ILE A 154 -5.33 -0.38 4.08
N GLY A 155 -4.24 0.08 3.46
CA GLY A 155 -3.24 -0.80 2.86
C GLY A 155 -3.68 -1.43 1.54
N ASP A 156 -4.51 -0.75 0.76
CA ASP A 156 -4.72 -1.06 -0.67
C ASP A 156 -4.15 0.06 -1.52
N TYR A 157 -3.26 -0.32 -2.44
CA TYR A 157 -2.51 0.60 -3.26
C TYR A 157 -3.03 0.71 -4.68
N ASN A 158 -4.21 0.13 -4.95
CA ASN A 158 -4.92 0.24 -6.22
C ASN A 158 -4.07 -0.23 -7.40
N ILE A 159 -3.38 -1.36 -7.24
CA ILE A 159 -2.51 -1.89 -8.29
C ILE A 159 -3.39 -2.31 -9.48
N GLY A 160 -3.35 -1.54 -10.56
CA GLY A 160 -4.20 -1.80 -11.72
C GLY A 160 -5.70 -1.69 -11.46
N GLY A 161 -6.13 -0.99 -10.41
CA GLY A 161 -7.55 -0.83 -10.06
C GLY A 161 -8.06 -1.68 -8.89
N ASP A 162 -7.19 -2.43 -8.19
CA ASP A 162 -7.56 -3.32 -7.08
C ASP A 162 -8.48 -2.65 -6.02
N ALA A 163 -8.13 -1.43 -5.58
CA ALA A 163 -8.87 -0.71 -4.54
C ALA A 163 -10.23 -0.25 -5.04
N TRP A 164 -10.35 0.12 -6.32
CA TRP A 164 -11.63 0.50 -6.92
C TRP A 164 -12.59 -0.67 -6.99
N SER A 165 -12.11 -1.85 -7.42
CA SER A 165 -12.95 -3.06 -7.40
C SER A 165 -13.35 -3.47 -5.98
N SER A 166 -12.47 -3.26 -5.00
CA SER A 166 -12.79 -3.48 -3.58
C SER A 166 -13.83 -2.48 -3.05
N ARG A 167 -13.66 -1.20 -3.38
CA ARG A 167 -14.54 -0.10 -2.97
C ARG A 167 -15.98 -0.35 -3.39
N ILE A 168 -16.18 -0.74 -4.64
CA ILE A 168 -17.53 -0.97 -5.19
C ILE A 168 -18.29 -2.01 -4.34
N LEU A 169 -17.65 -3.10 -3.93
CA LEU A 169 -18.30 -4.12 -3.10
C LEU A 169 -18.70 -3.59 -1.72
N LEU A 170 -17.83 -2.78 -1.08
CA LEU A 170 -18.13 -2.17 0.21
C LEU A 170 -19.27 -1.15 0.12
N GLU A 171 -19.29 -0.34 -0.94
CA GLU A 171 -20.34 0.66 -1.16
C GLU A 171 -21.68 0.02 -1.55
N GLU A 172 -21.67 -1.02 -2.39
CA GLU A 172 -22.89 -1.80 -2.69
C GLU A 172 -23.45 -2.52 -1.45
N MET A 173 -22.59 -2.89 -0.50
CA MET A 173 -23.01 -3.43 0.81
C MET A 173 -23.67 -2.36 1.70
N GLY A 174 -23.57 -1.08 1.33
CA GLY A 174 -24.19 0.05 2.04
C GLY A 174 -23.24 0.79 2.98
N LEU A 175 -21.92 0.53 2.90
CA LEU A 175 -20.91 1.33 3.58
C LEU A 175 -20.55 2.57 2.77
N ARG A 176 -19.95 3.57 3.42
CA ARG A 176 -19.39 4.74 2.75
C ARG A 176 -17.88 4.75 2.92
N VAL A 177 -17.15 4.56 1.81
CA VAL A 177 -15.68 4.54 1.85
C VAL A 177 -15.16 5.99 1.83
N ILE A 178 -14.76 6.51 2.99
CA ILE A 178 -14.31 7.90 3.14
C ILE A 178 -12.82 8.11 2.82
N ALA A 179 -12.04 7.03 2.72
CA ALA A 179 -10.63 7.09 2.38
C ALA A 179 -10.09 5.76 1.82
N GLN A 180 -9.05 5.85 0.99
CA GLN A 180 -8.26 4.72 0.49
C GLN A 180 -6.76 4.96 0.67
N TRP A 181 -6.08 4.07 1.39
CA TRP A 181 -4.67 4.20 1.77
C TRP A 181 -3.79 3.22 1.00
N SER A 182 -3.01 3.66 0.01
CA SER A 182 -3.00 5.02 -0.56
C SER A 182 -3.17 5.02 -2.08
N GLY A 183 -3.69 3.93 -2.66
CA GLY A 183 -4.02 3.88 -4.08
C GLY A 183 -5.19 4.80 -4.39
N ASP A 184 -5.04 5.67 -5.39
CA ASP A 184 -5.97 6.77 -5.70
C ASP A 184 -6.30 7.74 -4.53
N GLY A 185 -5.67 7.59 -3.37
CA GLY A 185 -5.95 8.41 -2.19
C GLY A 185 -5.47 9.85 -2.33
N SER A 186 -6.26 10.78 -1.77
CA SER A 186 -5.94 12.20 -1.63
C SER A 186 -5.51 12.56 -0.20
N ILE A 187 -4.79 13.66 0.00
CA ILE A 187 -4.45 14.11 1.36
C ILE A 187 -5.69 14.42 2.20
N ALA A 188 -6.76 14.93 1.58
CA ALA A 188 -8.03 15.20 2.26
C ALA A 188 -8.69 13.91 2.80
N GLU A 189 -8.62 12.80 2.07
CA GLU A 189 -9.09 11.50 2.54
C GLU A 189 -8.25 10.98 3.71
N LEU A 190 -6.93 11.11 3.64
CA LEU A 190 -6.04 10.77 4.75
C LEU A 190 -6.43 11.57 6.00
N GLU A 191 -6.57 12.89 5.89
CA GLU A 191 -7.00 13.80 6.97
C GLU A 191 -8.37 13.43 7.56
N ALA A 192 -9.29 12.87 6.76
CA ALA A 192 -10.62 12.45 7.21
C ALA A 192 -10.65 11.08 7.90
N THR A 193 -9.62 10.25 7.71
CA THR A 193 -9.59 8.85 8.15
C THR A 193 -9.77 8.66 9.67
N PRO A 194 -9.23 9.51 10.56
CA PRO A 194 -9.51 9.45 11.99
C PRO A 194 -11.00 9.56 12.38
N LYS A 195 -11.90 9.87 11.44
CA LYS A 195 -13.36 9.95 11.66
C LYS A 195 -14.13 8.70 11.21
N ALA A 196 -13.45 7.72 10.61
CA ALA A 196 -14.05 6.44 10.22
C ALA A 196 -14.65 5.71 11.44
N LYS A 197 -15.58 4.80 11.17
CA LYS A 197 -16.17 3.89 12.16
C LYS A 197 -15.47 2.54 12.19
N LEU A 198 -14.82 2.16 11.09
CA LEU A 198 -14.01 0.97 10.97
C LEU A 198 -12.92 1.18 9.91
N ASN A 199 -11.68 0.79 10.24
CA ASN A 199 -10.59 0.66 9.28
C ASN A 199 -10.55 -0.78 8.75
N VAL A 200 -10.80 -0.98 7.45
CA VAL A 200 -10.68 -2.31 6.83
C VAL A 200 -9.27 -2.46 6.27
N LEU A 201 -8.45 -3.27 6.93
CA LEU A 201 -7.01 -3.39 6.70
C LEU A 201 -6.71 -4.56 5.75
N HIS A 202 -6.30 -4.25 4.52
CA HIS A 202 -5.88 -5.25 3.56
C HIS A 202 -4.41 -5.63 3.75
N CYS A 203 -3.48 -4.70 3.48
CA CYS A 203 -2.05 -4.95 3.68
C CYS A 203 -1.63 -4.70 5.12
N TYR A 204 -1.76 -5.75 5.93
CA TYR A 204 -1.32 -5.76 7.33
C TYR A 204 0.13 -5.26 7.49
N ARG A 205 1.10 -5.87 6.78
CA ARG A 205 2.53 -5.57 6.96
C ARG A 205 2.86 -4.09 6.86
N SER A 206 2.27 -3.39 5.91
CA SER A 206 2.62 -2.00 5.63
C SER A 206 1.87 -0.97 6.46
N MET A 207 0.67 -1.29 6.95
CA MET A 207 -0.23 -0.28 7.53
C MET A 207 -0.80 -0.66 8.90
N ASN A 208 -0.40 -1.80 9.49
CA ASN A 208 -0.80 -2.12 10.86
C ASN A 208 -0.35 -1.04 11.87
N TYR A 209 0.76 -0.34 11.60
CA TYR A 209 1.27 0.74 12.46
C TYR A 209 0.25 1.87 12.63
N ILE A 210 -0.24 2.46 11.52
CA ILE A 210 -1.22 3.54 11.58
C ILE A 210 -2.60 3.03 12.00
N SER A 211 -2.97 1.79 11.68
CA SER A 211 -4.22 1.18 12.18
C SER A 211 -4.23 1.08 13.71
N ARG A 212 -3.15 0.58 14.31
CA ARG A 212 -2.99 0.52 15.78
C ARG A 212 -3.01 1.91 16.39
N HIS A 213 -2.27 2.86 15.82
CA HIS A 213 -2.28 4.24 16.29
C HIS A 213 -3.69 4.86 16.25
N MET A 214 -4.46 4.62 15.20
CA MET A 214 -5.82 5.16 15.09
C MET A 214 -6.79 4.51 16.09
N GLU A 215 -6.61 3.23 16.40
CA GLU A 215 -7.35 2.56 17.47
C GLU A 215 -6.99 3.16 18.83
N GLU A 216 -5.70 3.33 19.14
CA GLU A 216 -5.21 3.87 20.41
C GLU A 216 -5.60 5.35 20.63
N LYS A 217 -5.42 6.22 19.63
CA LYS A 217 -5.63 7.67 19.75
C LYS A 217 -7.07 8.09 19.48
N TYR A 218 -7.76 7.44 18.55
CA TYR A 218 -9.10 7.86 18.09
C TYR A 218 -10.21 6.84 18.39
N GLY A 219 -9.87 5.66 18.92
CA GLY A 219 -10.85 4.60 19.18
C GLY A 219 -11.44 3.98 17.92
N VAL A 220 -10.80 4.15 16.76
CA VAL A 220 -11.29 3.58 15.49
C VAL A 220 -10.80 2.14 15.37
N PRO A 221 -11.67 1.13 15.50
CA PRO A 221 -11.25 -0.26 15.39
C PRO A 221 -10.78 -0.57 13.97
N TRP A 222 -10.02 -1.65 13.83
CA TRP A 222 -9.60 -2.17 12.53
C TRP A 222 -9.82 -3.68 12.43
N VAL A 223 -10.05 -4.16 11.21
CA VAL A 223 -10.22 -5.58 10.90
C VAL A 223 -9.43 -5.97 9.66
N GLU A 224 -8.72 -7.09 9.71
CA GLU A 224 -8.05 -7.64 8.53
C GLU A 224 -9.07 -8.24 7.57
N TYR A 225 -8.87 -8.05 6.26
CA TYR A 225 -9.71 -8.65 5.23
C TYR A 225 -8.90 -9.06 4.00
N ASN A 226 -9.47 -9.92 3.16
CA ASN A 226 -8.82 -10.44 1.96
C ASN A 226 -9.79 -10.51 0.77
N PHE A 227 -9.55 -9.71 -0.27
CA PHE A 227 -10.36 -9.68 -1.49
C PHE A 227 -9.72 -10.42 -2.69
N PHE A 228 -8.88 -11.42 -2.44
CA PHE A 228 -8.40 -12.32 -3.49
C PHE A 228 -9.24 -13.59 -3.59
N GLY A 229 -10.04 -13.69 -4.66
CA GLY A 229 -10.87 -14.85 -4.96
C GLY A 229 -12.26 -14.79 -4.31
N PRO A 230 -13.30 -15.36 -4.95
CA PRO A 230 -14.67 -15.26 -4.47
C PRO A 230 -14.88 -15.82 -3.06
N SER A 231 -14.15 -16.88 -2.67
CA SER A 231 -14.29 -17.46 -1.33
C SER A 231 -13.84 -16.48 -0.24
N LYS A 232 -12.67 -15.87 -0.40
CA LYS A 232 -12.13 -14.89 0.56
C LYS A 232 -12.87 -13.56 0.53
N ILE A 233 -13.36 -13.13 -0.64
CA ILE A 233 -14.25 -11.96 -0.74
C ILE A 233 -15.52 -12.17 0.08
N ALA A 234 -16.21 -13.30 -0.08
CA ALA A 234 -17.45 -13.57 0.64
C ALA A 234 -17.23 -13.67 2.17
N GLU A 235 -16.16 -14.35 2.60
CA GLU A 235 -15.74 -14.39 4.02
C GLU A 235 -15.49 -12.97 4.57
N SER A 236 -14.73 -12.17 3.83
CA SER A 236 -14.36 -10.81 4.22
C SER A 236 -15.55 -9.86 4.29
N LEU A 237 -16.48 -9.92 3.32
CA LEU A 237 -17.70 -9.11 3.34
C LEU A 237 -18.55 -9.41 4.58
N ARG A 238 -18.69 -10.70 4.95
CA ARG A 238 -19.39 -11.11 6.17
C ARG A 238 -18.70 -10.61 7.43
N THR A 239 -17.37 -10.77 7.51
CA THR A 239 -16.56 -10.28 8.62
C THR A 239 -16.72 -8.77 8.80
N ILE A 240 -16.56 -7.99 7.73
CA ILE A 240 -16.72 -6.53 7.78
C ILE A 240 -18.15 -6.17 8.20
N ALA A 241 -19.16 -6.79 7.60
CA ALA A 241 -20.56 -6.52 7.91
C ALA A 241 -20.93 -6.84 9.37
N SER A 242 -20.23 -7.78 10.01
CA SER A 242 -20.46 -8.15 11.41
C SER A 242 -20.19 -7.03 12.41
N HIS A 243 -19.42 -6.01 12.02
CA HIS A 243 -19.16 -4.80 12.82
C HIS A 243 -20.29 -3.74 12.73
N PHE A 244 -21.32 -3.99 11.92
CA PHE A 244 -22.42 -3.06 11.68
C PHE A 244 -23.78 -3.70 12.01
N ASP A 245 -24.86 -2.98 11.69
CA ASP A 245 -26.23 -3.43 11.92
C ASP A 245 -26.69 -4.54 10.95
N ASP A 246 -27.88 -5.08 11.21
CA ASP A 246 -28.44 -6.19 10.43
C ASP A 246 -28.71 -5.80 8.97
N ARG A 247 -28.93 -4.50 8.69
CA ARG A 247 -29.08 -4.01 7.32
C ARG A 247 -27.80 -4.22 6.51
N ILE A 248 -26.63 -3.93 7.07
CA ILE A 248 -25.34 -4.16 6.41
C ILE A 248 -25.07 -5.67 6.25
N LYS A 249 -25.41 -6.49 7.25
CA LYS A 249 -25.27 -7.96 7.17
C LYS A 249 -26.14 -8.56 6.06
N GLU A 250 -27.41 -8.15 5.97
CA GLU A 250 -28.30 -8.57 4.88
C GLU A 250 -27.79 -8.12 3.52
N ASN A 251 -27.27 -6.90 3.42
CA ASN A 251 -26.71 -6.38 2.17
C ASN A 251 -25.44 -7.13 1.75
N ALA A 252 -24.61 -7.60 2.69
CA ALA A 252 -23.46 -8.42 2.39
C ALA A 252 -23.89 -9.70 1.65
N GLU A 253 -24.93 -10.40 2.13
CA GLU A 253 -25.46 -11.57 1.45
C GLU A 253 -26.07 -11.24 0.07
N LYS A 254 -26.72 -10.07 -0.08
CA LYS A 254 -27.23 -9.61 -1.39
C LYS A 254 -26.09 -9.37 -2.39
N VAL A 255 -25.00 -8.74 -1.96
CA VAL A 255 -23.80 -8.52 -2.81
C VAL A 255 -23.17 -9.86 -3.18
N ILE A 256 -22.98 -10.77 -2.21
CA ILE A 256 -22.43 -12.11 -2.47
C ILE A 256 -23.31 -12.87 -3.47
N ALA A 257 -24.63 -12.83 -3.31
CA ALA A 257 -25.56 -13.49 -4.22
C ALA A 257 -25.52 -12.87 -5.63
N LYS A 258 -25.45 -11.53 -5.72
CA LYS A 258 -25.38 -10.79 -6.99
C LYS A 258 -24.18 -11.20 -7.85
N TYR A 259 -23.00 -11.38 -7.24
CA TYR A 259 -21.76 -11.71 -7.96
C TYR A 259 -21.46 -13.21 -8.06
N ARG A 260 -22.28 -14.07 -7.45
CA ARG A 260 -22.07 -15.52 -7.47
C ARG A 260 -22.04 -16.08 -8.89
N ALA A 261 -23.05 -15.78 -9.70
CA ALA A 261 -23.13 -16.28 -11.08
C ALA A 261 -21.92 -15.87 -11.94
N LEU A 262 -21.41 -14.65 -11.74
CA LEU A 262 -20.22 -14.16 -12.44
C LEU A 262 -18.97 -14.96 -12.03
N SER A 263 -18.79 -15.18 -10.73
CA SER A 263 -17.64 -15.92 -10.18
C SER A 263 -17.69 -17.40 -10.58
N ASP A 264 -18.87 -18.01 -10.51
CA ASP A 264 -19.09 -19.41 -10.89
C ASP A 264 -18.78 -19.64 -12.37
N ALA A 265 -19.21 -18.73 -13.26
CA ALA A 265 -18.88 -18.83 -14.69
C ALA A 265 -17.36 -18.75 -14.95
N VAL A 266 -16.63 -17.94 -14.18
CA VAL A 266 -15.16 -17.88 -14.25
C VAL A 266 -14.55 -19.19 -13.77
N ILE A 267 -15.00 -19.71 -12.62
CA ILE A 267 -14.51 -20.98 -12.07
C ILE A 267 -14.80 -22.13 -13.02
N GLU A 268 -16.02 -22.26 -13.53
CA GLU A 268 -16.43 -23.31 -14.47
C GLU A 268 -15.57 -23.30 -15.73
N LYS A 269 -15.25 -22.11 -16.25
CA LYS A 269 -14.42 -21.96 -17.44
C LYS A 269 -12.95 -22.31 -17.21
N TYR A 270 -12.37 -21.93 -16.07
CA TYR A 270 -10.92 -21.98 -15.86
C TYR A 270 -10.43 -23.08 -14.92
N ARG A 271 -11.20 -23.47 -13.89
CA ARG A 271 -10.84 -24.54 -12.96
C ARG A 271 -10.50 -25.86 -13.67
N PRO A 272 -11.25 -26.35 -14.69
CA PRO A 272 -10.89 -27.58 -15.40
C PRO A 272 -9.54 -27.52 -16.13
N ARG A 273 -9.02 -26.32 -16.41
CA ARG A 273 -7.73 -26.11 -17.09
C ARG A 273 -6.55 -26.04 -16.10
N LEU A 274 -6.85 -25.72 -14.86
CA LEU A 274 -5.87 -25.39 -13.81
C LEU A 274 -5.87 -26.37 -12.64
N HIS A 275 -6.87 -27.25 -12.57
CA HIS A 275 -7.01 -28.20 -11.48
C HIS A 275 -5.76 -29.07 -11.32
N GLY A 276 -5.26 -29.15 -10.09
CA GLY A 276 -4.07 -29.92 -9.72
C GLY A 276 -2.73 -29.26 -10.06
N ARG A 277 -2.72 -28.08 -10.70
CA ARG A 277 -1.49 -27.36 -11.02
C ARG A 277 -0.83 -26.82 -9.76
N LYS A 278 0.48 -27.01 -9.66
CA LYS A 278 1.32 -26.60 -8.53
C LYS A 278 1.89 -25.20 -8.73
N VAL A 279 1.83 -24.38 -7.68
CA VAL A 279 2.27 -22.99 -7.70
C VAL A 279 3.33 -22.74 -6.63
N MET A 280 4.37 -22.00 -6.98
CA MET A 280 5.30 -21.40 -6.02
C MET A 280 5.20 -19.88 -6.03
N LEU A 281 5.24 -19.24 -4.85
CA LEU A 281 5.03 -17.81 -4.68
C LEU A 281 6.20 -17.13 -3.95
N PHE A 282 6.74 -16.06 -4.52
CA PHE A 282 7.72 -15.21 -3.82
C PHE A 282 7.45 -13.73 -4.11
N VAL A 283 7.01 -12.97 -3.11
CA VAL A 283 6.63 -11.55 -3.26
C VAL A 283 7.04 -10.79 -1.98
N GLY A 284 6.61 -9.54 -1.80
CA GLY A 284 6.91 -8.69 -0.64
C GLY A 284 6.39 -9.20 0.72
N GLY A 285 5.35 -8.56 1.27
CA GLY A 285 4.95 -8.73 2.69
C GLY A 285 3.49 -9.16 2.97
N LEU A 286 2.69 -9.46 1.95
CA LEU A 286 1.26 -9.78 2.12
C LEU A 286 0.78 -10.86 1.16
N ARG A 287 0.94 -10.58 -0.14
CA ARG A 287 0.42 -11.41 -1.23
C ARG A 287 0.83 -12.88 -1.16
N PRO A 288 2.02 -13.29 -0.67
CA PRO A 288 2.39 -14.70 -0.60
C PRO A 288 1.39 -15.59 0.17
N ARG A 289 0.67 -15.05 1.18
CA ARG A 289 -0.48 -15.75 1.80
C ARG A 289 -1.83 -15.34 1.21
N HIS A 290 -2.02 -14.05 0.91
CA HIS A 290 -3.35 -13.51 0.60
C HIS A 290 -3.94 -14.11 -0.68
N VAL A 291 -3.12 -14.45 -1.67
CA VAL A 291 -3.61 -14.97 -2.96
C VAL A 291 -3.89 -16.47 -2.97
N ILE A 292 -3.54 -17.20 -1.90
CA ILE A 292 -3.64 -18.67 -1.87
C ILE A 292 -5.09 -19.12 -2.11
N GLY A 293 -6.06 -18.51 -1.43
CA GLY A 293 -7.49 -18.85 -1.61
C GLY A 293 -7.98 -18.67 -3.05
N ALA A 294 -7.48 -17.68 -3.78
CA ALA A 294 -7.82 -17.48 -5.19
C ALA A 294 -7.25 -18.58 -6.10
N TYR A 295 -6.06 -19.11 -5.78
CA TYR A 295 -5.51 -20.28 -6.47
C TYR A 295 -6.34 -21.54 -6.18
N GLU A 296 -6.76 -21.74 -4.93
CA GLU A 296 -7.57 -22.88 -4.50
C GLU A 296 -9.00 -22.85 -5.09
N ASP A 297 -9.59 -21.67 -5.27
CA ASP A 297 -10.86 -21.47 -5.97
C ASP A 297 -10.79 -21.98 -7.42
N LEU A 298 -9.61 -21.94 -8.04
CA LEU A 298 -9.32 -22.51 -9.37
C LEU A 298 -8.76 -23.95 -9.32
N GLY A 299 -8.73 -24.57 -8.14
CA GLY A 299 -8.29 -25.94 -7.93
C GLY A 299 -6.79 -26.15 -8.05
N MET A 300 -5.99 -25.09 -7.98
CA MET A 300 -4.53 -25.14 -7.95
C MET A 300 -4.02 -25.38 -6.52
N GLU A 301 -2.76 -25.78 -6.39
CA GLU A 301 -2.11 -26.04 -5.10
C GLU A 301 -0.86 -25.18 -4.93
N VAL A 302 -0.82 -24.37 -3.87
CA VAL A 302 0.39 -23.61 -3.52
C VAL A 302 1.33 -24.51 -2.71
N VAL A 303 2.40 -24.97 -3.36
CA VAL A 303 3.37 -25.92 -2.80
C VAL A 303 4.63 -25.26 -2.23
N GLY A 304 4.82 -23.97 -2.50
CA GLY A 304 5.83 -23.16 -1.84
C GLY A 304 5.44 -21.69 -1.80
N THR A 305 5.75 -21.00 -0.71
CA THR A 305 5.45 -19.57 -0.58
C THR A 305 6.50 -18.86 0.28
N GLY A 306 6.75 -17.59 0.01
CA GLY A 306 7.74 -16.83 0.78
C GLY A 306 7.70 -15.34 0.56
N TYR A 307 8.43 -14.64 1.42
CA TYR A 307 8.39 -13.19 1.55
C TYR A 307 9.78 -12.58 1.41
N GLU A 308 9.88 -11.44 0.71
CA GLU A 308 11.10 -10.62 0.73
C GLU A 308 11.32 -9.98 2.13
N PHE A 309 10.24 -9.64 2.83
CA PHE A 309 10.31 -8.84 4.07
C PHE A 309 9.14 -9.09 5.03
N GLY A 310 8.61 -10.32 5.07
CA GLY A 310 7.61 -10.73 6.04
C GLY A 310 8.19 -10.70 7.46
N HIS A 311 7.37 -10.38 8.47
CA HIS A 311 7.78 -10.56 9.87
C HIS A 311 7.14 -11.83 10.45
N ASN A 312 7.56 -12.25 11.65
CA ASN A 312 7.02 -13.44 12.32
C ASN A 312 5.49 -13.45 12.44
N ASP A 313 4.86 -12.27 12.61
CA ASP A 313 3.41 -12.14 12.64
C ASP A 313 2.73 -12.43 11.28
N ASP A 314 3.40 -12.15 10.16
CA ASP A 314 2.99 -12.57 8.82
C ASP A 314 3.16 -14.08 8.63
N TYR A 315 4.24 -14.67 9.15
CA TYR A 315 4.46 -16.12 9.10
C TYR A 315 3.43 -16.90 9.92
N GLN A 316 3.10 -16.41 11.13
CA GLN A 316 2.01 -16.96 11.95
C GLN A 316 0.66 -16.91 11.21
N ARG A 317 0.37 -15.84 10.47
CA ARG A 317 -0.84 -15.78 9.63
C ARG A 317 -0.77 -16.79 8.48
N THR A 318 0.42 -16.98 7.89
CA THR A 318 0.63 -17.85 6.74
C THR A 318 0.30 -19.31 7.04
N THR A 319 0.56 -19.79 8.27
CA THR A 319 0.25 -21.18 8.66
C THR A 319 -1.23 -21.52 8.58
N HIS A 320 -2.13 -20.54 8.55
CA HIS A 320 -3.57 -20.77 8.34
C HIS A 320 -3.98 -20.90 6.87
N TYR A 321 -3.07 -20.62 5.93
CA TYR A 321 -3.32 -20.68 4.50
C TYR A 321 -2.62 -21.84 3.80
N VAL A 322 -1.49 -22.31 4.34
CA VAL A 322 -0.68 -23.35 3.69
C VAL A 322 -1.01 -24.74 4.24
N LYS A 323 -0.73 -25.78 3.44
CA LYS A 323 -0.92 -27.18 3.83
C LYS A 323 0.37 -27.75 4.44
N ASP A 324 0.23 -28.87 5.13
CA ASP A 324 1.39 -29.64 5.62
C ASP A 324 2.31 -30.02 4.45
N GLY A 325 3.60 -29.76 4.61
CA GLY A 325 4.62 -30.03 3.59
C GLY A 325 4.83 -28.91 2.56
N THR A 326 4.09 -27.79 2.63
CA THR A 326 4.40 -26.60 1.83
C THR A 326 5.75 -26.00 2.25
N LEU A 327 6.63 -25.73 1.29
CA LEU A 327 7.92 -25.08 1.57
C LEU A 327 7.71 -23.59 1.87
N ILE A 328 8.27 -23.09 2.98
CA ILE A 328 8.25 -21.66 3.34
C ILE A 328 9.69 -21.13 3.31
N TYR A 329 9.90 -19.97 2.67
CA TYR A 329 11.18 -19.30 2.60
C TYR A 329 11.07 -17.80 2.91
N ASP A 330 12.05 -17.28 3.64
CA ASP A 330 12.20 -15.86 4.01
C ASP A 330 13.45 -15.32 3.34
N ASP A 331 13.36 -14.15 2.71
CA ASP A 331 14.47 -13.50 1.99
C ASP A 331 15.26 -14.47 1.09
N VAL A 332 14.53 -15.27 0.29
CA VAL A 332 15.13 -16.35 -0.49
C VAL A 332 16.15 -15.79 -1.47
N THR A 333 17.33 -16.38 -1.49
CA THR A 333 18.35 -16.00 -2.47
C THR A 333 17.98 -16.48 -3.86
N GLY A 334 18.52 -15.82 -4.90
CA GLY A 334 18.31 -16.25 -6.28
C GLY A 334 18.71 -17.71 -6.53
N TYR A 335 19.82 -18.15 -5.92
CA TYR A 335 20.31 -19.53 -6.00
C TYR A 335 19.34 -20.53 -5.35
N GLU A 336 18.92 -20.26 -4.11
CA GLU A 336 17.98 -21.13 -3.41
C GLU A 336 16.66 -21.26 -4.17
N PHE A 337 16.13 -20.14 -4.67
CA PHE A 337 14.85 -20.15 -5.35
C PHE A 337 14.90 -20.94 -6.66
N GLU A 338 15.97 -20.79 -7.44
CA GLU A 338 16.23 -21.61 -8.62
C GLU A 338 16.31 -23.10 -8.27
N LYS A 339 17.07 -23.47 -7.22
CA LYS A 339 17.20 -24.87 -6.80
C LYS A 339 15.91 -25.47 -6.24
N PHE A 340 15.10 -24.69 -5.54
CA PHE A 340 13.79 -25.13 -5.10
C PHE A 340 12.87 -25.38 -6.29
N VAL A 341 12.82 -24.47 -7.28
CA VAL A 341 12.01 -24.65 -8.49
C VAL A 341 12.48 -25.85 -9.31
N GLU A 342 13.80 -26.03 -9.49
CA GLU A 342 14.37 -27.22 -10.16
C GLU A 342 13.92 -28.52 -9.50
N LYS A 343 13.87 -28.56 -8.16
CA LYS A 343 13.53 -29.79 -7.43
C LYS A 343 12.03 -30.03 -7.32
N ILE A 344 11.26 -28.99 -7.07
CA ILE A 344 9.81 -29.06 -6.86
C ILE A 344 9.06 -29.21 -8.20
N GLN A 345 9.61 -28.64 -9.29
CA GLN A 345 9.01 -28.62 -10.62
C GLN A 345 7.55 -28.09 -10.58
N PRO A 346 7.31 -26.85 -10.12
CA PRO A 346 5.97 -26.26 -10.12
C PRO A 346 5.49 -25.99 -11.55
N ASP A 347 4.17 -26.02 -11.77
CA ASP A 347 3.57 -25.64 -13.06
C ASP A 347 3.56 -24.11 -13.28
N LEU A 348 3.62 -23.34 -12.20
CA LEU A 348 3.60 -21.88 -12.22
C LEU A 348 4.45 -21.29 -11.09
N VAL A 349 5.22 -20.25 -11.41
CA VAL A 349 5.89 -19.41 -10.40
C VAL A 349 5.30 -18.00 -10.45
N GLY A 350 4.74 -17.54 -9.34
CA GLY A 350 4.25 -16.19 -9.14
C GLY A 350 5.25 -15.36 -8.35
N SER A 351 5.99 -14.46 -9.02
CA SER A 351 7.00 -13.62 -8.37
C SER A 351 7.17 -12.25 -9.03
N GLY A 352 8.27 -11.55 -8.74
CA GLY A 352 8.60 -10.22 -9.23
C GLY A 352 9.23 -10.21 -10.63
N ILE A 353 9.60 -9.00 -11.06
CA ILE A 353 10.15 -8.77 -12.41
C ILE A 353 11.57 -9.31 -12.58
N LYS A 354 12.36 -9.35 -11.49
CA LYS A 354 13.74 -9.84 -11.52
C LYS A 354 13.75 -11.36 -11.70
N GLU A 355 12.73 -12.04 -11.19
CA GLU A 355 12.58 -13.49 -11.20
C GLU A 355 11.89 -13.99 -12.48
N LYS A 356 11.01 -13.18 -13.09
CA LYS A 356 10.19 -13.56 -14.27
C LYS A 356 10.98 -14.23 -15.38
N TYR A 357 12.06 -13.61 -15.84
CA TYR A 357 12.79 -14.09 -17.03
C TYR A 357 13.69 -15.29 -16.76
N VAL A 358 14.00 -15.56 -15.49
CA VAL A 358 14.72 -16.77 -15.08
C VAL A 358 13.80 -17.97 -15.30
N PHE A 359 12.62 -17.96 -14.70
CA PHE A 359 11.69 -19.10 -14.75
C PHE A 359 10.95 -19.26 -16.09
N GLN A 360 10.89 -18.23 -16.93
CA GLN A 360 10.40 -18.39 -18.30
C GLN A 360 11.37 -19.15 -19.23
N LYS A 361 12.65 -19.24 -18.85
CA LYS A 361 13.70 -19.89 -19.65
C LYS A 361 14.02 -21.31 -19.18
N MET A 362 13.59 -21.67 -17.97
CA MET A 362 13.60 -23.02 -17.43
C MET A 362 12.39 -23.78 -17.96
#